data_AF-A0AA39HZJ5-F1
#
_entry.id   AF-A0AA39HZJ5-F1
#
_cell.length_a   1.000
_cell.length_b   1.000
_cell.length_c   1.000
_cell.angle_alpha   90.00
_cell.angle_beta   90.00
_cell.angle_gamma   90.00
#
_symmetry.space_group_name_H-M   'P 1'
#
loop_
_entity.id
_entity.type
_entity.pdbx_description
1 polymer ?
#
loop_
_entity_poly.entity_id
_entity_poly.type
_entity_poly.pdbx_seq_one_letter_code
_entity_poly.pdbx_strand_id
1 'polypeptide(L)'
;MTAASKRVAHKRKLISNEADELNKAKQPAPSKPDAQKPEKIEDDFFPALSDDDDEEIQKSATFGSPPTRKAQRSADRLAIWKCAVCGHQIKGPWENRQAHIESHMNLMVTCPVGSCLERYQFRCFSAHIKSHGITTKSLTSDQRHQVQCERHRMGEIALKHEMKYFPPHSFVGSSSTYGRGGAKPHCKQCGKQLIDLRQRRDHVGKHLDLKIACPMENCLYRAQTETMRKHLKYSHLTNQSELDFKQNGKLDDEKEAFHKKELSEIRRPQERIVDCRRNRDAKGGKWRRTYSQSAPSHLAANVPSEGSVLREYPCLSSRSIDYPTGTYLNPYDGYEG
;
A
#
# COMPACT_ATOMS: atom_id res chain seq x y z
N MET A 1 55.72 -7.27 -0.66
CA MET A 1 54.39 -7.69 -1.19
C MET A 1 53.73 -8.63 -0.19
N THR A 2 52.60 -8.22 0.39
CA THR A 2 51.97 -8.89 1.55
C THR A 2 51.18 -10.13 1.14
N ALA A 3 51.11 -11.11 2.05
CA ALA A 3 50.45 -12.40 1.85
C ALA A 3 48.94 -12.30 1.49
N ALA A 4 48.31 -11.14 1.68
CA ALA A 4 46.93 -10.86 1.30
C ALA A 4 46.73 -10.73 -0.23
N SER A 5 47.74 -10.27 -0.99
CA SER A 5 47.60 -10.09 -2.45
C SER A 5 47.61 -11.41 -3.24
N LYS A 6 48.15 -12.50 -2.68
CA LYS A 6 48.24 -13.78 -3.39
C LYS A 6 46.90 -14.56 -3.41
N ARG A 7 45.97 -14.28 -2.48
CA ARG A 7 44.67 -14.99 -2.42
C ARG A 7 43.63 -14.48 -3.42
N VAL A 8 43.72 -13.23 -3.86
CA VAL A 8 42.79 -12.66 -4.86
C VAL A 8 43.11 -13.14 -6.28
N ALA A 9 44.38 -13.40 -6.59
CA ALA A 9 44.80 -13.89 -7.90
C ALA A 9 44.38 -15.35 -8.18
N HIS A 10 44.31 -16.20 -7.15
CA HIS A 10 43.93 -17.62 -7.33
C HIS A 10 42.42 -17.80 -7.54
N LYS A 11 41.58 -16.93 -6.98
CA LYS A 11 40.12 -17.03 -7.13
C LYS A 11 39.62 -16.57 -8.50
N ARG A 12 40.43 -15.80 -9.24
CA ARG A 12 40.10 -15.31 -10.59
C ARG A 12 40.43 -16.30 -11.71
N LYS A 13 41.29 -17.30 -11.47
CA LYS A 13 41.64 -18.34 -12.45
C LYS A 13 40.71 -19.56 -12.48
N LEU A 14 39.86 -19.74 -11.46
CA LEU A 14 38.90 -20.84 -11.44
C LEU A 14 37.57 -20.51 -12.13
N ILE A 15 37.25 -19.23 -12.31
CA ILE A 15 35.99 -18.79 -12.95
C ILE A 15 36.10 -18.72 -14.49
N SER A 16 37.32 -18.67 -15.05
CA SER A 16 37.50 -18.60 -16.50
C SER A 16 37.35 -19.94 -17.22
N ASN A 17 37.47 -21.07 -16.53
CA ASN A 17 37.55 -22.37 -17.19
C ASN A 17 36.20 -23.12 -17.27
N GLU A 18 35.15 -22.62 -16.62
CA GLU A 18 33.81 -23.24 -16.62
C GLU A 18 32.87 -22.65 -17.69
N ALA A 19 33.26 -21.54 -18.33
CA ALA A 19 32.47 -20.87 -19.36
C ALA A 19 32.71 -21.44 -20.79
N ASP A 20 33.81 -22.17 -21.02
CA ASP A 20 34.17 -22.67 -22.35
C ASP A 20 33.63 -24.06 -22.69
N GLU A 21 33.07 -24.82 -21.71
CA GLU A 21 32.51 -26.16 -21.99
C GLU A 21 31.02 -26.15 -22.41
N LEU A 22 30.28 -25.07 -22.18
CA LEU A 22 28.84 -25.03 -22.51
C LEU A 22 28.51 -24.54 -23.92
N ASN A 23 29.51 -24.20 -24.74
CA ASN A 23 29.31 -23.69 -26.10
C ASN A 23 29.64 -24.70 -27.21
N LYS A 24 29.91 -25.96 -26.88
CA LYS A 24 30.31 -27.01 -27.84
C LYS A 24 29.23 -28.07 -28.09
N ALA A 25 27.97 -27.66 -28.19
CA ALA A 25 26.94 -28.52 -28.77
C ALA A 25 25.84 -27.69 -29.43
N LYS A 26 25.62 -27.98 -30.72
CA LYS A 26 24.37 -27.74 -31.48
C LYS A 26 24.28 -26.42 -32.26
N GLN A 27 25.02 -26.34 -33.36
CA GLN A 27 24.53 -25.65 -34.57
C GLN A 27 23.91 -26.70 -35.50
N PRO A 28 22.59 -26.66 -35.77
CA PRO A 28 22.04 -27.31 -36.95
C PRO A 28 22.34 -26.47 -38.19
N ALA A 29 22.72 -27.14 -39.28
CA ALA A 29 23.04 -26.55 -40.57
C ALA A 29 21.84 -25.77 -41.17
N PRO A 30 22.08 -24.68 -41.91
CA PRO A 30 21.03 -23.94 -42.60
C PRO A 30 20.52 -24.75 -43.80
N SER A 31 19.33 -25.34 -43.68
CA SER A 31 18.57 -25.83 -44.82
C SER A 31 18.01 -24.64 -45.61
N LYS A 32 18.24 -24.65 -46.92
CA LYS A 32 17.76 -23.66 -47.89
C LYS A 32 16.21 -23.56 -47.84
N PRO A 33 15.62 -22.36 -48.00
CA PRO A 33 14.18 -22.23 -48.17
C PRO A 33 13.81 -22.61 -49.61
N ASP A 34 13.07 -23.70 -49.76
CA ASP A 34 12.38 -24.04 -51.01
C ASP A 34 11.25 -23.02 -51.24
N ALA A 35 11.27 -22.42 -52.43
CA ALA A 35 10.24 -21.53 -52.92
C ALA A 35 8.94 -22.34 -53.14
N GLN A 36 8.05 -22.31 -52.15
CA GLN A 36 6.69 -22.78 -52.30
C GLN A 36 5.79 -21.67 -52.85
N LYS A 37 5.18 -22.01 -53.99
CA LYS A 37 4.17 -21.30 -54.76
C LYS A 37 2.91 -21.06 -53.90
N PRO A 38 2.28 -19.88 -53.92
CA PRO A 38 1.05 -19.64 -53.17
C PRO A 38 -0.11 -20.43 -53.80
N GLU A 39 -0.61 -21.43 -53.07
CA GLU A 39 -1.91 -22.04 -53.34
C GLU A 39 -3.02 -21.10 -52.86
N LYS A 40 -4.02 -20.94 -53.73
CA LYS A 40 -5.25 -20.20 -53.46
C LYS A 40 -6.03 -20.98 -52.41
N ILE A 41 -6.25 -20.37 -51.25
CA ILE A 41 -7.22 -20.85 -50.27
C ILE A 41 -8.56 -20.28 -50.73
N GLU A 42 -9.42 -21.17 -51.22
CA GLU A 42 -10.82 -20.86 -51.54
C GLU A 42 -11.62 -20.78 -50.23
N ASP A 43 -12.46 -19.75 -50.15
CA ASP A 43 -13.32 -19.41 -49.03
C ASP A 43 -14.46 -20.42 -48.89
N ASP A 44 -14.28 -21.42 -48.03
CA ASP A 44 -15.35 -22.34 -47.65
C ASP A 44 -15.94 -22.01 -46.26
N PHE A 45 -17.17 -21.50 -46.32
CA PHE A 45 -18.32 -22.05 -45.59
C PHE A 45 -18.33 -21.93 -44.05
N PHE A 46 -18.83 -20.79 -43.56
CA PHE A 46 -19.38 -20.68 -42.20
C PHE A 46 -20.84 -21.18 -42.20
N PRO A 47 -21.19 -22.26 -41.48
CA PRO A 47 -22.58 -22.63 -41.30
C PRO A 47 -23.23 -21.68 -40.28
N ALA A 48 -24.42 -21.21 -40.63
CA ALA A 48 -25.30 -20.40 -39.81
C ALA A 48 -25.59 -21.10 -38.47
N LEU A 49 -25.39 -20.38 -37.38
CA LEU A 49 -25.88 -20.76 -36.05
C LEU A 49 -27.40 -20.57 -36.06
N SER A 50 -28.12 -21.68 -35.95
CA SER A 50 -29.56 -21.72 -35.75
C SER A 50 -29.92 -21.31 -34.31
N ASP A 51 -30.83 -20.34 -34.22
CA ASP A 51 -31.63 -20.05 -33.04
C ASP A 51 -32.66 -21.17 -32.85
N ASP A 52 -32.51 -22.02 -31.84
CA ASP A 52 -33.60 -22.91 -31.39
C ASP A 52 -33.53 -23.16 -29.87
N ASP A 53 -34.66 -22.83 -29.26
CA ASP A 53 -35.37 -23.46 -28.14
C ASP A 53 -34.97 -23.24 -26.66
N ASP A 54 -35.90 -22.51 -26.03
CA ASP A 54 -36.29 -22.50 -24.63
C ASP A 54 -36.50 -23.91 -24.05
N GLU A 55 -35.85 -24.21 -22.92
CA GLU A 55 -36.33 -25.25 -21.99
C GLU A 55 -36.29 -24.73 -20.55
N GLU A 56 -37.50 -24.72 -19.98
CA GLU A 56 -37.91 -24.26 -18.66
C GLU A 56 -37.39 -25.20 -17.57
N ILE A 57 -36.17 -24.98 -17.07
CA ILE A 57 -35.63 -25.79 -15.97
C ILE A 57 -36.00 -25.21 -14.59
N GLN A 58 -36.98 -25.92 -14.03
CA GLN A 58 -37.43 -26.06 -12.64
C GLN A 58 -36.51 -25.50 -11.52
N LYS A 59 -37.14 -24.65 -10.70
CA LYS A 59 -36.72 -24.18 -9.37
C LYS A 59 -36.30 -25.36 -8.47
N SER A 60 -35.00 -25.53 -8.26
CA SER A 60 -34.49 -26.38 -7.19
C SER A 60 -33.32 -25.70 -6.45
N ALA A 61 -33.43 -25.74 -5.12
CA ALA A 61 -32.46 -25.36 -4.08
C ALA A 61 -31.67 -24.05 -4.28
N THR A 62 -31.91 -23.09 -3.37
CA THR A 62 -31.10 -21.88 -3.16
C THR A 62 -29.65 -22.24 -2.76
N PHE A 63 -28.86 -22.72 -3.71
CA PHE A 63 -27.41 -22.73 -3.62
C PHE A 63 -26.98 -21.26 -3.65
N GLY A 64 -26.36 -20.80 -2.57
CA GLY A 64 -25.95 -19.40 -2.41
C GLY A 64 -25.26 -18.90 -3.66
N SER A 65 -25.82 -17.86 -4.28
CA SER A 65 -25.31 -17.34 -5.54
C SER A 65 -23.80 -17.13 -5.44
N PRO A 66 -23.01 -17.61 -6.41
CA PRO A 66 -21.56 -17.46 -6.38
C PRO A 66 -21.22 -15.98 -6.14
N PRO A 67 -20.23 -15.69 -5.27
CA PRO A 67 -19.90 -14.33 -4.92
C PRO A 67 -19.65 -13.54 -6.19
N THR A 68 -20.33 -12.39 -6.32
CA THR A 68 -20.16 -11.54 -7.50
C THR A 68 -18.67 -11.23 -7.71
N ARG A 69 -18.21 -11.18 -8.97
CA ARG A 69 -16.79 -10.88 -9.31
C ARG A 69 -16.23 -9.65 -8.58
N LYS A 70 -17.10 -8.70 -8.20
CA LYS A 70 -16.75 -7.50 -7.41
C LYS A 70 -16.37 -7.82 -5.96
N ALA A 71 -17.09 -8.74 -5.30
CA ALA A 71 -16.80 -9.17 -3.93
C ALA A 71 -15.50 -9.98 -3.85
N GLN A 72 -15.24 -10.85 -4.83
CA GLN A 72 -13.99 -11.60 -4.89
C GLN A 72 -12.77 -10.68 -5.07
N ARG A 73 -12.89 -9.68 -5.97
CA ARG A 73 -11.85 -8.65 -6.16
C ARG A 73 -11.53 -7.84 -4.90
N SER A 74 -12.49 -7.64 -3.98
CA SER A 74 -12.24 -6.89 -2.75
C SER A 74 -11.56 -7.74 -1.68
N ALA A 75 -11.86 -9.04 -1.62
CA ALA A 75 -11.17 -9.99 -0.74
C ALA A 75 -9.69 -10.14 -1.13
N ASP A 76 -9.40 -10.30 -2.42
CA ASP A 76 -8.03 -10.47 -2.92
C ASP A 76 -7.15 -9.25 -2.65
N ARG A 77 -7.71 -8.04 -2.74
CA ARG A 77 -6.98 -6.79 -2.44
C ARG A 77 -6.53 -6.69 -0.99
N LEU A 78 -7.16 -7.42 -0.08
CA LEU A 78 -6.83 -7.41 1.33
C LEU A 78 -6.05 -8.64 1.76
N ALA A 79 -5.93 -9.66 0.92
CA ALA A 79 -5.23 -10.90 1.23
C ALA A 79 -3.75 -10.64 1.55
N ILE A 80 -3.26 -11.27 2.62
CA ILE A 80 -1.86 -11.29 3.01
C ILE A 80 -1.36 -12.72 2.88
N TRP A 81 -0.30 -12.89 2.10
CA TRP A 81 0.33 -14.18 1.83
C TRP A 81 1.78 -14.13 2.26
N LYS A 82 2.29 -15.23 2.82
CA LYS A 82 3.70 -15.38 3.19
C LYS A 82 4.37 -16.32 2.20
N CYS A 83 5.41 -15.86 1.50
CA CYS A 83 6.17 -16.73 0.62
C CYS A 83 6.80 -17.87 1.42
N ALA A 84 6.56 -19.12 1.01
CA ALA A 84 7.11 -20.31 1.67
C ALA A 84 8.64 -20.42 1.52
N VAL A 85 9.21 -19.80 0.48
CA VAL A 85 10.66 -19.88 0.18
C VAL A 85 11.45 -18.81 0.95
N CYS A 86 11.05 -17.53 0.86
CA CYS A 86 11.81 -16.43 1.49
C CYS A 86 11.15 -15.87 2.76
N GLY A 87 9.94 -16.29 3.12
CA GLY A 87 9.21 -15.79 4.28
C GLY A 87 8.64 -14.38 4.14
N HIS A 88 8.84 -13.71 3.00
CA HIS A 88 8.37 -12.35 2.77
C HIS A 88 6.83 -12.29 2.69
N GLN A 89 6.23 -11.28 3.32
CA GLN A 89 4.78 -11.08 3.31
C GLN A 89 4.37 -10.19 2.14
N ILE A 90 3.60 -10.77 1.22
CA ILE A 90 3.03 -10.09 0.08
C ILE A 90 1.58 -9.73 0.39
N LYS A 91 1.23 -8.46 0.22
CA LYS A 91 -0.12 -7.95 0.44
C LYS A 91 -0.79 -7.62 -0.88
N GLY A 92 -2.08 -7.90 -0.97
CA GLY A 92 -2.92 -7.48 -2.08
C GLY A 92 -3.11 -8.55 -3.16
N PRO A 93 -3.44 -8.11 -4.38
CA PRO A 93 -4.00 -9.00 -5.40
C PRO A 93 -2.93 -9.93 -6.01
N TRP A 94 -3.38 -10.87 -6.84
CA TRP A 94 -2.54 -11.90 -7.47
C TRP A 94 -1.30 -11.33 -8.17
N GLU A 95 -1.40 -10.16 -8.80
CA GLU A 95 -0.29 -9.52 -9.53
C GLU A 95 0.92 -9.21 -8.63
N ASN A 96 0.69 -9.04 -7.32
CA ASN A 96 1.78 -8.87 -6.35
C ASN A 96 2.48 -10.20 -6.04
N ARG A 97 1.72 -11.30 -5.97
CA ARG A 97 2.28 -12.65 -5.80
C ARG A 97 3.01 -13.09 -7.07
N GLN A 98 2.42 -12.85 -8.24
CA GLN A 98 3.02 -13.14 -9.54
C GLN A 98 4.39 -12.47 -9.66
N ALA A 99 4.48 -11.16 -9.46
CA ALA A 99 5.76 -10.46 -9.57
C ALA A 99 6.80 -10.92 -8.55
N HIS A 100 6.35 -11.35 -7.36
CA HIS A 100 7.24 -11.96 -6.39
C HIS A 100 7.78 -13.31 -6.88
N ILE A 101 6.95 -14.17 -7.48
CA ILE A 101 7.37 -15.44 -8.09
C ILE A 101 8.35 -15.18 -9.24
N GLU A 102 8.05 -14.19 -10.09
CA GLU A 102 8.93 -13.79 -11.20
C GLU A 102 10.34 -13.41 -10.71
N SER A 103 10.44 -12.74 -9.55
CA SER A 103 11.74 -12.38 -8.95
C SER A 103 12.52 -13.61 -8.44
N HIS A 104 11.82 -14.62 -7.94
CA HIS A 104 12.46 -15.87 -7.50
C HIS A 104 12.96 -16.71 -8.68
N MET A 105 12.27 -16.62 -9.81
CA MET A 105 12.55 -17.42 -11.00
C MET A 105 13.44 -16.70 -12.02
N ASN A 106 13.84 -15.46 -11.74
CA ASN A 106 14.55 -14.58 -12.68
C ASN A 106 13.86 -14.51 -14.06
N LEU A 107 12.52 -14.47 -14.05
CA LEU A 107 11.75 -14.31 -15.28
C LEU A 107 11.91 -12.87 -15.78
N MET A 108 12.46 -12.74 -16.98
CA MET A 108 12.79 -11.45 -17.58
C MET A 108 12.30 -11.38 -19.01
N VAL A 109 11.72 -10.23 -19.35
CA VAL A 109 11.29 -9.81 -20.69
C VAL A 109 12.48 -9.25 -21.44
N THR A 110 12.62 -9.63 -22.71
CA THR A 110 13.67 -9.12 -23.59
C THR A 110 13.25 -7.75 -24.11
N CYS A 111 14.18 -6.79 -24.19
CA CYS A 111 13.83 -5.50 -24.79
C CYS A 111 13.51 -5.67 -26.29
N PRO A 112 12.33 -5.21 -26.76
CA PRO A 112 11.95 -5.33 -28.17
C PRO A 112 12.62 -4.26 -29.07
N VAL A 113 13.40 -3.34 -28.50
CA VAL A 113 14.12 -2.29 -29.25
C VAL A 113 15.37 -2.93 -29.86
N GLY A 114 15.49 -2.91 -31.19
CA GLY A 114 16.41 -3.78 -31.94
C GLY A 114 17.90 -3.70 -31.61
N SER A 115 18.36 -2.62 -30.96
CA SER A 115 19.75 -2.49 -30.50
C SER A 115 19.97 -2.88 -29.03
N CYS A 116 18.90 -3.22 -28.30
CA CYS A 116 18.95 -3.46 -26.87
C CYS A 116 18.80 -4.96 -26.56
N LEU A 117 19.89 -5.56 -26.08
CA LEU A 117 19.93 -6.98 -25.69
C LEU A 117 19.60 -7.21 -24.20
N GLU A 118 19.29 -6.14 -23.49
CA GLU A 118 19.06 -6.17 -22.06
C GLU A 118 17.72 -6.85 -21.72
N ARG A 119 17.70 -7.51 -20.56
CA ARG A 119 16.53 -8.25 -20.06
C ARG A 119 16.10 -7.66 -18.72
N TYR A 120 14.80 -7.49 -18.55
CA TYR A 120 14.26 -6.82 -17.36
C TYR A 120 13.07 -7.56 -16.77
N GLN A 121 12.91 -7.44 -15.45
CA GLN A 121 11.65 -7.77 -14.81
C GLN A 121 10.54 -6.85 -15.35
N PHE A 122 9.33 -7.39 -15.52
CA PHE A 122 8.22 -6.67 -16.14
C PHE A 122 7.88 -5.35 -15.41
N ARG A 123 8.05 -5.30 -14.08
CA ARG A 123 7.84 -4.07 -13.28
C ARG A 123 8.81 -2.94 -13.63
N CYS A 124 10.01 -3.28 -14.09
CA CYS A 124 11.04 -2.32 -14.49
C CYS A 124 11.03 -2.03 -16.00
N PHE A 125 10.30 -2.83 -16.79
CA PHE A 125 10.25 -2.72 -18.24
C PHE A 125 9.82 -1.33 -18.72
N SER A 126 8.80 -0.73 -18.11
CA SER A 126 8.36 0.61 -18.52
C SER A 126 9.43 1.69 -18.27
N ALA A 127 10.18 1.59 -17.17
CA ALA A 127 11.27 2.52 -16.89
C ALA A 127 12.44 2.34 -17.88
N HIS A 128 12.74 1.09 -18.23
CA HIS A 128 13.74 0.77 -19.24
C HIS A 128 13.34 1.30 -20.63
N ILE A 129 12.10 1.08 -21.08
CA ILE A 129 11.66 1.57 -22.41
C ILE A 129 11.81 3.10 -22.51
N LYS A 130 11.58 3.83 -21.41
CA LYS A 130 11.82 5.27 -21.36
C LYS A 130 13.30 5.66 -21.54
N SER A 131 14.27 4.80 -21.20
CA SER A 131 15.69 5.11 -21.43
C SER A 131 16.08 5.11 -22.91
N HIS A 132 15.25 4.49 -23.76
CA HIS A 132 15.38 4.56 -25.22
C HIS A 132 14.71 5.80 -25.83
N GLY A 133 14.20 6.73 -25.00
CA GLY A 133 13.48 7.91 -25.47
C GLY A 133 12.10 7.60 -26.07
N ILE A 134 11.61 6.36 -25.92
CA ILE A 134 10.31 5.92 -26.43
C ILE A 134 9.35 5.61 -25.29
N THR A 135 8.06 5.59 -25.61
CA THR A 135 7.01 5.18 -24.68
C THR A 135 6.51 3.78 -25.03
N THR A 136 5.94 3.05 -24.07
CA THR A 136 5.35 1.73 -24.35
C THR A 136 4.24 1.79 -25.41
N LYS A 137 3.61 2.96 -25.58
CA LYS A 137 2.57 3.19 -26.59
C LYS A 137 3.14 3.43 -28.00
N SER A 138 4.39 3.90 -28.11
CA SER A 138 5.06 4.16 -29.38
C SER A 138 5.84 2.96 -29.93
N LEU A 139 5.80 1.81 -29.25
CA LEU A 139 6.29 0.55 -29.77
C LEU A 139 5.46 0.13 -31.00
N THR A 140 6.11 -0.52 -31.98
CA THR A 140 5.38 -1.05 -33.15
C THR A 140 4.36 -2.09 -32.72
N SER A 141 3.39 -2.39 -33.59
CA SER A 141 2.37 -3.42 -33.30
C SER A 141 3.02 -4.75 -32.92
N ASP A 142 4.02 -5.18 -33.68
CA ASP A 142 4.73 -6.44 -33.47
C ASP A 142 5.51 -6.45 -32.16
N GLN A 143 6.20 -5.36 -31.81
CA GLN A 143 6.91 -5.23 -30.54
C GLN A 143 5.95 -5.29 -29.34
N ARG A 144 4.78 -4.64 -29.44
CA ARG A 144 3.75 -4.72 -28.38
C ARG A 144 3.20 -6.13 -28.26
N HIS A 145 2.93 -6.79 -29.38
CA HIS A 145 2.48 -8.17 -29.41
C HIS A 145 3.51 -9.10 -28.78
N GLN A 146 4.79 -8.96 -29.12
CA GLN A 146 5.89 -9.73 -28.53
C GLN A 146 5.96 -9.56 -27.00
N VAL A 147 5.97 -8.32 -26.50
CA VAL A 147 5.98 -8.04 -25.05
C VAL A 147 4.75 -8.62 -24.35
N GLN A 148 3.59 -8.56 -25.00
CA GLN A 148 2.35 -9.13 -24.47
C GLN A 148 2.42 -10.66 -24.40
N CYS A 149 2.97 -11.33 -25.43
CA CYS A 149 3.19 -12.77 -25.45
C CYS A 149 4.19 -13.21 -24.37
N GLU A 150 5.30 -12.50 -24.19
CA GLU A 150 6.25 -12.78 -23.10
C GLU A 150 5.59 -12.60 -21.73
N ARG A 151 4.78 -11.54 -21.54
CA ARG A 151 4.02 -11.33 -20.31
C ARG A 151 3.04 -12.47 -20.04
N HIS A 152 2.32 -12.96 -21.06
CA HIS A 152 1.41 -14.09 -20.93
C HIS A 152 2.15 -15.36 -20.51
N ARG A 153 3.24 -15.67 -21.21
CA ARG A 153 4.12 -16.81 -20.89
C ARG A 153 4.65 -16.74 -19.45
N MET A 154 5.08 -15.58 -18.99
CA MET A 154 5.52 -15.38 -17.60
C MET A 154 4.38 -15.60 -16.60
N GLY A 155 3.17 -15.15 -16.92
CA GLY A 155 1.97 -15.38 -16.11
C GLY A 155 1.64 -16.87 -15.96
N GLU A 156 1.71 -17.65 -17.05
CA GLU A 156 1.50 -19.10 -17.00
C GLU A 156 2.55 -19.81 -16.16
N ILE A 157 3.82 -19.42 -16.28
CA ILE A 157 4.90 -19.97 -15.47
C ILE A 157 4.66 -19.64 -13.99
N ALA A 158 4.34 -18.38 -13.67
CA ALA A 158 4.06 -17.97 -12.29
C ALA A 158 2.87 -18.74 -11.69
N LEU A 159 1.81 -18.99 -12.48
CA LEU A 159 0.65 -19.75 -12.04
C LEU A 159 1.01 -21.21 -11.74
N LYS A 160 1.80 -21.87 -12.61
CA LYS A 160 2.31 -23.23 -12.38
C LYS A 160 3.14 -23.34 -11.10
N HIS A 161 3.79 -22.25 -10.70
CA HIS A 161 4.60 -22.20 -9.50
C HIS A 161 3.87 -21.61 -8.27
N GLU A 162 2.59 -21.21 -8.38
CA GLU A 162 1.86 -20.59 -7.26
C GLU A 162 1.91 -21.48 -6.02
N MET A 163 1.56 -22.76 -6.16
CA MET A 163 1.50 -23.69 -5.03
C MET A 163 2.86 -23.95 -4.37
N LYS A 164 3.96 -23.72 -5.07
CA LYS A 164 5.33 -23.84 -4.52
C LYS A 164 5.68 -22.65 -3.61
N TYR A 165 5.30 -21.44 -4.01
CA TYR A 165 5.66 -20.21 -3.29
C TYR A 165 4.57 -19.77 -2.31
N PHE A 166 3.31 -20.03 -2.62
CA PHE A 166 2.11 -19.62 -1.87
C PHE A 166 1.11 -20.77 -1.73
N PRO A 167 1.47 -21.86 -1.05
CA PRO A 167 0.51 -22.92 -0.72
C PRO A 167 -0.65 -22.38 0.14
N PRO A 168 -1.79 -23.08 0.24
CA PRO A 168 -2.95 -22.60 1.03
C PRO A 168 -2.62 -22.25 2.49
N HIS A 169 -1.68 -22.98 3.12
CA HIS A 169 -1.24 -22.70 4.49
C HIS A 169 -0.33 -21.47 4.63
N SER A 170 0.18 -20.93 3.52
CA SER A 170 0.91 -19.66 3.48
C SER A 170 -0.01 -18.44 3.52
N PHE A 171 -1.32 -18.62 3.44
CA PHE A 171 -2.28 -17.55 3.65
C PHE A 171 -2.28 -17.11 5.11
N VAL A 172 -1.87 -15.87 5.37
CA VAL A 172 -1.75 -15.31 6.73
C VAL A 172 -3.09 -14.71 7.20
N GLY A 173 -3.97 -14.38 6.26
CA GLY A 173 -5.27 -13.78 6.53
C GLY A 173 -5.55 -12.55 5.66
N SER A 174 -6.68 -11.90 5.91
CA SER A 174 -7.05 -10.67 5.23
C SER A 174 -6.70 -9.47 6.11
N SER A 175 -5.98 -8.49 5.56
CA SER A 175 -5.69 -7.18 6.19
C SER A 175 -6.95 -6.37 6.53
N SER A 176 -8.15 -6.86 6.18
CA SER A 176 -9.45 -6.36 6.58
C SER A 176 -9.57 -6.11 8.10
N THR A 177 -8.82 -6.85 8.90
CA THR A 177 -8.75 -6.67 10.37
C THR A 177 -8.04 -5.39 10.82
N TYR A 178 -7.31 -4.69 9.94
CA TYR A 178 -6.68 -3.41 10.28
C TYR A 178 -7.52 -2.16 9.94
N GLY A 179 -8.76 -2.29 9.44
CA GLY A 179 -9.50 -1.07 9.05
C GLY A 179 -11.02 -1.07 8.96
N ARG A 180 -11.74 -2.20 8.91
CA ARG A 180 -13.22 -2.15 8.74
C ARG A 180 -14.08 -2.68 9.88
N GLY A 181 -13.54 -3.52 10.76
CA GLY A 181 -14.29 -4.08 11.89
C GLY A 181 -13.56 -4.05 13.24
N GLY A 182 -12.27 -3.70 13.26
CA GLY A 182 -11.57 -3.39 14.50
C GLY A 182 -12.20 -2.13 15.07
N ALA A 183 -12.74 -2.21 16.30
CA ALA A 183 -13.32 -1.07 17.00
C ALA A 183 -12.50 0.20 16.72
N LYS A 184 -13.15 1.23 16.16
CA LYS A 184 -12.50 2.49 15.79
C LYS A 184 -11.58 2.89 16.94
N PRO A 185 -10.27 3.09 16.70
CA PRO A 185 -9.35 3.35 17.79
C PRO A 185 -9.82 4.61 18.52
N HIS A 186 -10.12 4.44 19.80
CA HIS A 186 -10.51 5.51 20.68
C HIS A 186 -9.26 6.00 21.42
N CYS A 187 -9.17 7.30 21.64
CA CYS A 187 -8.14 7.83 22.52
C CYS A 187 -8.38 7.33 23.94
N LYS A 188 -7.36 6.73 24.57
CA LYS A 188 -7.48 6.24 25.95
C LYS A 188 -7.68 7.36 26.97
N GLN A 189 -7.20 8.57 26.67
CA GLN A 189 -7.25 9.70 27.61
C GLN A 189 -8.60 10.42 27.59
N CYS A 190 -9.26 10.52 26.44
CA CYS A 190 -10.53 11.26 26.33
C CYS A 190 -11.69 10.49 25.67
N GLY A 191 -11.49 9.23 25.28
CA GLY A 191 -12.50 8.38 24.65
C GLY A 191 -12.87 8.75 23.21
N LYS A 192 -12.36 9.84 22.64
CA LYS A 192 -12.71 10.27 21.28
C LYS A 192 -12.32 9.22 20.24
N GLN A 193 -13.28 8.84 19.39
CA GLN A 193 -13.05 7.93 18.27
C GLN A 193 -12.33 8.65 17.15
N LEU A 194 -11.25 8.04 16.64
CA LEU A 194 -10.42 8.60 15.58
C LEU A 194 -10.38 7.58 14.45
N ILE A 195 -10.82 8.00 13.27
CA ILE A 195 -10.99 7.09 12.13
C ILE A 195 -9.66 6.94 11.38
N ASP A 196 -8.88 8.03 11.31
CA ASP A 196 -7.63 8.09 10.56
C ASP A 196 -6.41 8.14 11.48
N LEU A 197 -5.32 7.48 11.07
CA LEU A 197 -4.03 7.49 11.75
C LEU A 197 -3.47 8.92 11.86
N ARG A 198 -3.65 9.77 10.84
CA ARG A 198 -3.19 11.16 10.86
C ARG A 198 -3.95 11.96 11.93
N GLN A 199 -5.28 11.86 11.95
CA GLN A 199 -6.12 12.47 12.98
C GLN A 199 -5.73 11.99 14.38
N ARG A 200 -5.39 10.71 14.51
CA ARG A 200 -4.95 10.15 15.78
C ARG A 200 -3.66 10.79 16.30
N ARG A 201 -2.66 10.99 15.45
CA ARG A 201 -1.39 11.62 15.84
C ARG A 201 -1.58 13.08 16.26
N ASP A 202 -2.34 13.86 15.49
CA ASP A 202 -2.62 15.24 15.86
C ASP A 202 -3.45 15.33 17.15
N HIS A 203 -4.36 14.39 17.34
CA HIS A 203 -5.14 14.29 18.57
C HIS A 203 -4.28 13.96 19.79
N VAL A 204 -3.37 12.97 19.69
CA VAL A 204 -2.42 12.65 20.76
C VAL A 204 -1.45 13.82 20.98
N GLY A 205 -0.98 14.46 19.90
CA GLY A 205 -0.16 15.65 19.95
C GLY A 205 -0.81 16.78 20.76
N LYS A 206 -2.14 16.97 20.65
CA LYS A 206 -2.88 17.92 21.49
C LYS A 206 -2.87 17.54 22.97
N HIS A 207 -3.00 16.26 23.30
CA HIS A 207 -2.93 15.79 24.69
C HIS A 207 -1.53 15.98 25.30
N LEU A 208 -0.49 15.93 24.48
CA LEU A 208 0.91 16.07 24.88
C LEU A 208 1.46 17.50 24.69
N ASP A 209 0.63 18.44 24.25
CA ASP A 209 1.02 19.79 23.78
C ASP A 209 2.24 19.81 22.83
N LEU A 210 2.38 18.76 22.01
CA LEU A 210 3.44 18.67 21.02
C LEU A 210 3.10 19.53 19.80
N LYS A 211 4.06 20.36 19.37
CA LYS A 211 3.93 21.26 18.22
C LYS A 211 5.21 21.18 17.38
N ILE A 212 5.02 21.15 16.07
CA ILE A 212 6.07 21.25 15.05
C ILE A 212 6.27 22.75 14.75
N ALA A 213 7.52 23.19 14.65
CA ALA A 213 7.84 24.56 14.24
C ALA A 213 7.70 24.75 12.72
N CYS A 214 7.30 25.94 12.28
CA CYS A 214 7.23 26.23 10.85
C CYS A 214 8.66 26.22 10.24
N PRO A 215 8.88 25.55 9.09
CA PRO A 215 10.19 25.50 8.45
C PRO A 215 10.62 26.82 7.80
N MET A 216 9.69 27.75 7.60
CA MET A 216 9.94 29.06 6.98
C MET A 216 10.73 29.96 7.93
N GLU A 217 11.80 30.57 7.42
CA GLU A 217 12.64 31.46 8.23
C GLU A 217 11.81 32.66 8.72
N ASN A 218 12.01 33.03 9.99
CA ASN A 218 11.26 34.09 10.70
C ASN A 218 9.77 33.81 10.96
N CYS A 219 9.26 32.61 10.66
CA CYS A 219 7.91 32.22 11.06
C CYS A 219 7.92 31.60 12.46
N LEU A 220 7.34 32.29 13.44
CA LEU A 220 7.24 31.81 14.83
C LEU A 220 6.08 30.83 15.06
N TYR A 221 5.34 30.48 14.00
CA TYR A 221 4.18 29.60 14.11
C TYR A 221 4.57 28.18 14.51
N ARG A 222 3.82 27.59 15.45
CA ARG A 222 4.01 26.22 15.91
C ARG A 222 2.65 25.52 16.01
N ALA A 223 2.52 24.35 15.39
CA ALA A 223 1.25 23.61 15.41
C ALA A 223 1.43 22.10 15.18
N GLN A 224 0.34 21.32 15.30
CA GLN A 224 0.35 19.90 14.95
C GLN A 224 0.45 19.69 13.43
N THR A 225 0.65 18.45 12.97
CA THR A 225 1.00 18.12 11.58
C THR A 225 -0.03 18.64 10.57
N GLU A 226 -1.32 18.38 10.78
CA GLU A 226 -2.35 18.84 9.83
C GLU A 226 -2.55 20.35 9.87
N THR A 227 -2.48 20.95 11.06
CA THR A 227 -2.57 22.41 11.22
C THR A 227 -1.38 23.10 10.58
N MET A 228 -0.17 22.52 10.69
CA MET A 228 1.04 23.01 10.04
C MET A 228 0.90 22.95 8.51
N ARG A 229 0.35 21.86 7.97
CA ARG A 229 0.08 21.76 6.52
C ARG A 229 -0.85 22.88 6.03
N LYS A 230 -1.91 23.17 6.79
CA LYS A 230 -2.83 24.29 6.48
C LYS A 230 -2.11 25.64 6.60
N HIS A 231 -1.32 25.83 7.64
CA HIS A 231 -0.54 27.05 7.84
C HIS A 231 0.41 27.31 6.66
N LEU A 232 1.17 26.32 6.21
CA LEU A 232 2.02 26.46 5.01
C LEU A 232 1.20 26.92 3.79
N LYS A 233 0.06 26.26 3.56
CA LYS A 233 -0.82 26.58 2.44
C LYS A 233 -1.41 27.99 2.50
N TYR A 234 -1.84 28.47 3.67
CA TYR A 234 -2.58 29.74 3.79
C TYR A 234 -1.72 30.93 4.18
N SER A 235 -0.66 30.73 4.96
CA SER A 235 0.22 31.81 5.43
C SER A 235 1.44 32.00 4.52
N HIS A 236 1.88 30.94 3.84
CA HIS A 236 3.05 30.99 2.96
C HIS A 236 2.72 30.70 1.50
N LEU A 237 1.45 30.37 1.19
CA LEU A 237 1.00 30.00 -0.15
C LEU A 237 1.83 28.87 -0.77
N THR A 238 2.43 28.03 0.06
CA THR A 238 3.28 26.91 -0.37
C THR A 238 2.70 25.57 0.08
N ASN A 239 2.77 24.59 -0.81
CA ASN A 239 2.51 23.20 -0.47
C ASN A 239 3.78 22.52 0.05
N GLN A 240 3.64 21.42 0.79
CA GLN A 240 4.80 20.67 1.28
C GLN A 240 5.74 20.21 0.13
N SER A 241 5.18 19.91 -1.04
CA SER A 241 5.94 19.53 -2.24
C SER A 241 6.71 20.67 -2.90
N GLU A 242 6.40 21.92 -2.55
CA GLU A 242 7.01 23.13 -3.12
C GLU A 242 8.05 23.75 -2.17
N LEU A 243 8.22 23.18 -0.97
CA LEU A 243 9.28 23.59 -0.05
C LEU A 243 10.65 23.28 -0.65
N ASP A 244 11.62 24.17 -0.42
CA ASP A 244 12.99 23.90 -0.80
C ASP A 244 13.56 22.71 0.00
N PHE A 245 14.68 22.15 -0.47
CA PHE A 245 15.30 20.98 0.17
C PHE A 245 15.65 21.22 1.66
N LYS A 246 16.08 22.44 2.02
CA LYS A 246 16.48 22.80 3.39
C LYS A 246 15.26 22.95 4.30
N GLN A 247 14.20 23.58 3.82
CA GLN A 247 12.91 23.75 4.50
C GLN A 247 12.22 22.41 4.70
N ASN A 248 12.19 21.56 3.66
CA ASN A 248 11.61 20.24 3.78
C ASN A 248 12.41 19.35 4.74
N GLY A 249 13.76 19.44 4.71
CA GLY A 249 14.62 18.79 5.70
C GLY A 249 14.27 19.19 7.14
N LYS A 250 14.20 20.49 7.44
CA LYS A 250 13.80 21.00 8.77
C LYS A 250 12.41 20.48 9.20
N LEU A 251 11.44 20.48 8.28
CA LEU A 251 10.09 20.01 8.57
C LEU A 251 10.06 18.51 8.86
N ASP A 252 10.83 17.71 8.14
CA ASP A 252 10.91 16.27 8.33
C ASP A 252 11.64 15.91 9.64
N ASP A 253 12.72 16.62 9.98
CA ASP A 253 13.42 16.49 11.27
C ASP A 253 12.49 16.77 12.46
N GLU A 254 11.71 17.86 12.40
CA GLU A 254 10.73 18.21 13.44
C GLU A 254 9.58 17.20 13.54
N LYS A 255 9.12 16.65 12.40
CA LYS A 255 8.13 15.56 12.39
C LYS A 255 8.68 14.28 12.99
N GLU A 256 9.93 13.93 12.70
CA GLU A 256 10.57 12.77 13.30
C GLU A 256 10.70 12.95 14.82
N ALA A 257 11.16 14.12 15.28
CA ALA A 257 11.24 14.46 16.69
C ALA A 257 9.86 14.40 17.38
N PHE A 258 8.81 14.91 16.71
CA PHE A 258 7.42 14.80 17.16
C PHE A 258 7.00 13.33 17.32
N HIS A 259 7.19 12.49 16.30
CA HIS A 259 6.81 11.07 16.35
C HIS A 259 7.60 10.29 17.41
N LYS A 260 8.89 10.58 17.57
CA LYS A 260 9.74 9.95 18.58
C LYS A 260 9.23 10.25 19.99
N LYS A 261 8.87 11.51 20.28
CA LYS A 261 8.27 11.92 21.54
C LYS A 261 6.90 11.26 21.76
N GLU A 262 6.03 11.32 20.76
CA GLU A 262 4.71 10.68 20.79
C GLU A 262 4.81 9.19 21.18
N LEU A 263 5.71 8.44 20.52
CA LEU A 263 5.93 7.02 20.80
C LEU A 263 6.50 6.75 22.19
N SER A 264 7.43 7.59 22.68
CA SER A 264 7.97 7.43 24.03
C SER A 264 6.91 7.63 25.12
N GLU A 265 6.01 8.59 24.95
CA GLU A 265 4.93 8.85 25.92
C GLU A 265 3.83 7.77 25.85
N ILE A 266 3.53 7.24 24.67
CA ILE A 266 2.57 6.14 24.53
C ILE A 266 3.09 4.84 25.18
N ARG A 267 4.41 4.60 25.21
CA ARG A 267 5.00 3.39 25.81
C ARG A 267 5.06 3.44 27.35
N ARG A 268 5.29 4.60 27.96
CA ARG A 268 5.43 4.75 29.43
C ARG A 268 4.28 4.16 30.27
N PRO A 269 2.99 4.25 29.87
CA PRO A 269 1.90 3.61 30.60
C PRO A 269 1.94 2.08 30.60
N GLN A 270 2.53 1.45 29.58
CA GLN A 270 2.57 -0.02 29.52
C GLN A 270 3.58 -0.60 30.50
N GLU A 271 4.71 0.08 30.72
CA GLU A 271 5.77 -0.37 31.64
C GLU A 271 5.32 -0.29 33.10
N ARG A 272 4.60 0.78 33.49
CA ARG A 272 4.03 0.89 34.85
C ARG A 272 3.04 -0.23 35.22
N ILE A 273 2.32 -0.80 34.24
CA ILE A 273 1.40 -1.92 34.49
C ILE A 273 2.18 -3.24 34.69
N VAL A 274 3.33 -3.40 34.03
CA VAL A 274 4.18 -4.58 34.18
C VAL A 274 4.90 -4.59 35.53
N ASP A 275 5.38 -3.43 35.99
CA ASP A 275 6.05 -3.31 37.29
C ASP A 275 5.10 -3.57 38.47
N CYS A 276 3.83 -3.17 38.37
CA CYS A 276 2.82 -3.53 39.36
C CYS A 276 2.56 -5.05 39.42
N ARG A 277 2.70 -5.78 38.30
CA ARG A 277 2.59 -7.25 38.31
C ARG A 277 3.81 -7.91 38.93
N ARG A 278 5.02 -7.45 38.59
CA ARG A 278 6.28 -8.01 39.14
C ARG A 278 6.40 -7.80 40.65
N ASN A 279 6.00 -6.63 41.15
CA ASN A 279 5.95 -6.37 42.60
C ASN A 279 4.85 -7.15 43.32
N ARG A 280 3.83 -7.63 42.60
CA ARG A 280 2.75 -8.45 43.16
C ARG A 280 3.23 -9.88 43.46
N ASP A 281 4.06 -10.43 42.59
CA ASP A 281 4.61 -11.78 42.75
C ASP A 281 5.74 -11.82 43.80
N ALA A 282 6.51 -10.73 43.93
CA ALA A 282 7.61 -10.65 44.89
C ALA A 282 7.17 -10.57 46.37
N LYS A 283 5.92 -10.18 46.67
CA LYS A 283 5.45 -9.97 48.05
C LYS A 283 4.65 -11.13 48.65
N GLY A 284 4.53 -12.29 48.00
CA GLY A 284 3.92 -13.48 48.59
C GLY A 284 2.48 -13.28 49.12
N GLY A 285 1.77 -12.26 48.62
CA GLY A 285 0.49 -11.82 49.17
C GLY A 285 -0.62 -12.81 48.83
N LYS A 286 -0.94 -13.68 49.79
CA LYS A 286 -2.05 -14.62 49.76
C LYS A 286 -3.37 -13.84 49.77
N TRP A 287 -3.91 -13.54 48.59
CA TRP A 287 -5.21 -12.87 48.47
C TRP A 287 -6.32 -13.82 48.91
N ARG A 288 -6.90 -13.59 50.08
CA ARG A 288 -8.26 -14.07 50.39
C ARG A 288 -9.20 -13.33 49.45
N ARG A 289 -9.77 -14.07 48.49
CA ARG A 289 -10.81 -13.59 47.58
C ARG A 289 -12.10 -13.45 48.40
N THR A 290 -12.30 -12.33 49.09
CA THR A 290 -13.59 -12.02 49.71
C THR A 290 -14.56 -11.61 48.60
N TYR A 291 -15.29 -12.59 48.09
CA TYR A 291 -16.44 -12.38 47.23
C TYR A 291 -17.53 -11.70 48.09
N SER A 292 -17.57 -10.36 48.08
CA SER A 292 -18.69 -9.61 48.65
C SER A 292 -19.87 -9.75 47.68
N GLN A 293 -20.68 -10.78 47.90
CA GLN A 293 -22.02 -10.87 47.32
C GLN A 293 -22.91 -9.85 48.05
N SER A 294 -22.90 -8.60 47.58
CA SER A 294 -23.95 -7.63 47.91
C SER A 294 -24.66 -7.28 46.63
N ALA A 295 -25.74 -8.01 46.38
CA ALA A 295 -26.75 -7.68 45.38
C ALA A 295 -27.48 -6.39 45.82
N PRO A 296 -27.66 -5.38 44.97
CA PRO A 296 -28.61 -4.32 45.23
C PRO A 296 -30.00 -4.78 44.80
N SER A 297 -30.86 -5.01 45.79
CA SER A 297 -32.31 -5.19 45.63
C SER A 297 -33.02 -3.91 46.09
N HIS A 298 -34.17 -3.62 45.46
CA HIS A 298 -35.17 -2.57 45.73
C HIS A 298 -34.92 -1.21 45.06
N LEU A 299 -35.71 -0.78 44.06
CA LEU A 299 -37.14 -0.38 44.01
C LEU A 299 -37.39 1.08 44.42
N ALA A 300 -38.28 1.69 43.63
CA ALA A 300 -39.14 2.84 43.90
C ALA A 300 -38.61 4.28 43.62
N ALA A 301 -39.20 4.83 42.56
CA ALA A 301 -39.76 6.17 42.41
C ALA A 301 -39.49 7.22 43.51
N ASN A 302 -38.99 8.38 43.08
CA ASN A 302 -39.60 9.66 43.43
C ASN A 302 -39.09 10.77 42.49
N VAL A 303 -40.05 11.42 41.82
CA VAL A 303 -39.88 12.68 41.10
C VAL A 303 -40.21 13.80 42.07
N PRO A 304 -39.33 14.79 42.26
CA PRO A 304 -39.75 16.13 42.62
C PRO A 304 -39.42 17.12 41.50
N SER A 305 -40.43 17.92 41.20
CA SER A 305 -40.38 19.09 40.35
C SER A 305 -39.68 20.26 41.03
N GLU A 306 -39.20 21.18 40.18
CA GLU A 306 -38.88 22.59 40.45
C GLU A 306 -37.56 22.93 41.18
N GLY A 307 -36.80 23.85 40.59
CA GLY A 307 -35.60 24.41 41.19
C GLY A 307 -34.61 24.98 40.18
N SER A 308 -34.98 26.09 39.55
CA SER A 308 -34.15 26.92 38.69
C SER A 308 -32.83 27.38 39.34
N VAL A 309 -31.69 27.19 38.68
CA VAL A 309 -30.56 28.13 38.72
C VAL A 309 -29.92 28.15 37.32
N LEU A 310 -30.36 29.12 36.50
CA LEU A 310 -29.67 29.49 35.27
C LEU A 310 -28.30 30.07 35.63
N ARG A 311 -27.23 29.32 35.36
CA ARG A 311 -25.89 29.90 35.26
C ARG A 311 -25.76 30.51 33.86
N GLU A 312 -25.79 31.84 33.83
CA GLU A 312 -25.48 32.65 32.67
C GLU A 312 -24.08 32.33 32.14
N TYR A 313 -24.00 31.88 30.90
CA TYR A 313 -22.78 31.91 30.12
C TYR A 313 -22.79 33.20 29.29
N PRO A 314 -21.77 34.06 29.38
CA PRO A 314 -21.71 35.25 28.54
C PRO A 314 -21.59 34.84 27.08
N CYS A 315 -22.63 35.17 26.33
CA CYS A 315 -22.74 35.06 24.89
C CYS A 315 -21.66 35.95 24.26
N LEU A 316 -20.67 35.33 23.62
CA LEU A 316 -19.72 36.04 22.77
C LEU A 316 -20.48 36.55 21.53
N SER A 317 -20.76 37.85 21.59
CA SER A 317 -21.11 38.74 20.49
C SER A 317 -20.51 38.28 19.15
N SER A 318 -21.41 37.92 18.24
CA SER A 318 -21.17 37.81 16.81
C SER A 318 -20.71 39.16 16.27
N ARG A 319 -19.40 39.37 16.13
CA ARG A 319 -18.88 40.41 15.23
C ARG A 319 -19.12 39.95 13.80
N SER A 320 -20.08 40.60 13.14
CA SER A 320 -20.16 40.66 11.67
C SER A 320 -18.80 41.15 11.15
N ILE A 321 -18.10 40.31 10.40
CA ILE A 321 -16.98 40.75 9.58
C ILE A 321 -17.59 40.97 8.20
N ASP A 322 -17.78 42.24 7.85
CA ASP A 322 -18.15 42.63 6.50
C ASP A 322 -16.96 42.32 5.59
N TYR A 323 -17.10 41.28 4.76
CA TYR A 323 -16.15 41.02 3.69
C TYR A 323 -16.42 42.00 2.54
N PRO A 324 -15.44 42.81 2.11
CA PRO A 324 -15.60 43.61 0.92
C PRO A 324 -15.75 42.69 -0.29
N THR A 325 -16.86 42.88 -1.01
CA THR A 325 -17.17 42.23 -2.28
C THR A 325 -16.17 42.71 -3.34
N GLY A 326 -15.00 42.07 -3.38
CA GLY A 326 -14.03 42.27 -4.44
C GLY A 326 -14.52 41.60 -5.71
N THR A 327 -14.79 42.40 -6.75
CA THR A 327 -15.04 41.94 -8.11
C THR A 327 -13.85 41.12 -8.61
N TYR A 328 -14.09 39.82 -8.81
CA TYR A 328 -13.13 38.90 -9.41
C TYR A 328 -13.08 39.20 -10.91
N LEU A 329 -12.08 39.97 -11.34
CA LEU A 329 -11.75 40.12 -12.77
C LEU A 329 -11.16 38.79 -13.26
N ASN A 330 -11.83 38.19 -14.22
CA ASN A 330 -11.47 36.95 -14.89
C ASN A 330 -10.25 37.22 -15.82
N PRO A 331 -9.08 36.61 -15.62
CA PRO A 331 -7.88 36.90 -16.40
C PRO A 331 -7.80 36.12 -17.74
N TYR A 332 -8.92 35.65 -18.28
CA TYR A 332 -8.98 34.78 -19.47
C TYR A 332 -9.77 35.34 -20.66
N ASP A 333 -10.04 36.64 -20.70
CA ASP A 333 -10.59 37.28 -21.90
C ASP A 333 -9.46 38.06 -22.59
N GLY A 334 -8.86 37.46 -23.63
CA GLY A 334 -7.86 38.14 -24.43
C GLY A 334 -7.00 37.24 -25.34
N TYR A 335 -7.63 36.37 -26.14
CA TYR A 335 -7.02 35.83 -27.36
C TYR A 335 -8.11 35.65 -28.44
N GLU A 336 -8.35 36.72 -29.17
CA GLU A 336 -8.87 36.73 -30.55
C GLU A 336 -7.74 37.38 -31.38
N GLY A 337 -7.32 36.91 -32.55
CA GLY A 337 -8.11 36.38 -33.65
C GLY A 337 -7.89 37.33 -34.83
#